data_AF-A0A2J8S9H5-F1
#
_entry.id   AF-A0A2J8S9H5-F1
#
_cell.length_a   1.000
_cell.length_b   1.000
_cell.length_c   1.000
_cell.angle_alpha   90.00
_cell.angle_beta   90.00
_cell.angle_gamma   90.00
#
_symmetry.space_group_name_H-M   'P 1'
#
loop_
_entity.id
_entity.type
_entity.pdbx_description
1 polymer ?
#
loop_
_entity_poly.entity_id
_entity_poly.type
_entity_poly.pdbx_seq_one_letter_code
_entity_poly.pdbx_strand_id
1 'polypeptide(L)' 'MTERFDCHHCNESLFGKKYILREESPYCVVCFETLFANTCEECGKPIGCDCKAR' A
#
# COMPACT_ATOMS: atom_id res chain seq x y z
N MET A 1 4.57 -22.45 12.78
CA MET A 1 3.71 -21.27 13.03
C MET A 1 4.06 -20.26 11.96
N THR A 2 3.14 -19.96 11.04
CA THR A 2 3.39 -18.92 10.04
C THR A 2 3.12 -17.60 10.70
N GLU A 3 4.18 -16.88 11.06
CA GLU A 3 4.07 -15.48 11.45
C GLU A 3 3.46 -14.74 10.26
N ARG A 4 2.20 -14.32 10.42
CA ARG A 4 1.43 -13.68 9.37
C ARG A 4 1.95 -12.26 9.21
N PHE A 5 2.93 -12.12 8.33
CA PHE A 5 3.50 -10.84 7.97
C PHE A 5 2.75 -10.29 6.75
N ASP A 6 1.49 -9.96 6.99
CA ASP A 6 0.54 -9.54 5.96
C ASP A 6 0.17 -8.06 6.16
N CYS A 7 -0.19 -7.38 5.08
CA CYS A 7 -0.61 -5.99 5.11
C CYS A 7 -1.90 -5.84 5.93
N HIS A 8 -1.91 -4.89 6.86
CA HIS A 8 -3.10 -4.62 7.68
C HIS A 8 -4.32 -4.18 6.85
N HIS A 9 -4.09 -3.50 5.71
CA HIS A 9 -5.16 -3.00 4.84
C HIS A 9 -5.72 -4.04 3.87
N CYS A 10 -4.86 -4.65 3.05
CA CYS A 10 -5.29 -5.58 2.00
C CYS A 10 -5.06 -7.06 2.35
N ASN A 11 -4.45 -7.37 3.50
CA ASN A 11 -4.06 -8.72 3.92
C ASN A 11 -3.13 -9.44 2.90
N GLU A 12 -2.42 -8.68 2.06
CA GLU A 12 -1.42 -9.24 1.16
C GLU A 12 -0.17 -9.64 1.93
N SER A 13 0.40 -10.82 1.61
CA SER A 13 1.68 -11.24 2.16
C SER A 13 2.81 -10.29 1.77
N LEU A 14 3.41 -9.69 2.80
CA LEU A 14 4.56 -8.77 2.70
C LEU A 14 5.90 -9.54 2.72
N PHE A 15 5.85 -10.87 2.78
CA PHE A 15 7.02 -11.72 2.83
C PHE A 15 7.85 -11.56 1.55
N GLY A 16 9.10 -11.13 1.69
CA GLY A 16 10.00 -10.86 0.55
C GLY A 16 9.64 -9.62 -0.28
N LYS A 17 8.67 -8.81 0.17
CA LYS A 17 8.28 -7.54 -0.47
C LYS A 17 8.64 -6.36 0.43
N LYS A 18 8.69 -5.17 -0.16
CA LYS A 18 8.81 -3.92 0.61
C LYS A 18 7.51 -3.65 1.35
N TYR A 19 7.62 -3.25 2.61
CA TYR A 19 6.50 -2.85 3.45
C TYR A 19 6.90 -1.66 4.32
N ILE A 20 5.90 -0.99 4.88
CA ILE A 20 6.07 0.19 5.71
C ILE A 20 5.32 -0.04 7.02
N LEU A 21 6.00 0.13 8.16
CA LEU A 21 5.36 0.10 9.48
C LEU A 21 4.86 1.50 9.82
N ARG A 22 3.55 1.65 10.01
CA ARG A 22 2.93 2.90 10.43
C ARG A 22 2.07 2.63 11.64
N GLU A 23 2.30 3.36 12.73
CA GLU A 23 1.56 3.17 14.00
C GLU A 23 1.55 1.70 14.42
N GLU A 24 2.72 1.07 14.39
CA GLU A 24 2.94 -0.34 14.78
C GLU A 24 2.20 -1.37 13.89
N SER A 25 1.56 -0.93 12.81
CA SER A 25 0.85 -1.79 11.87
C SER A 25 1.59 -1.89 10.53
N PRO A 26 1.80 -3.09 9.97
CA PRO A 26 2.49 -3.27 8.68
C PRO A 26 1.55 -2.99 7.51
N TYR A 27 1.98 -2.12 6.60
CA TYR A 27 1.27 -1.79 5.36
C TYR A 27 2.11 -2.11 4.13
N CYS A 28 1.44 -2.59 3.09
CA CYS A 28 2.05 -2.76 1.78
C CYS A 28 2.42 -1.38 1.21
N VAL A 29 3.55 -1.28 0.49
CA VAL A 29 3.98 0.01 -0.10
C VAL A 29 2.88 0.62 -0.95
N VAL A 30 2.21 -0.20 -1.78
CA VAL A 30 1.07 0.24 -2.60
C VAL A 30 -0.09 0.79 -1.76
N CYS A 31 -0.41 0.14 -0.64
CA CYS A 31 -1.51 0.49 0.23
C CYS A 31 -1.20 1.79 0.95
N PHE A 32 0.02 1.88 1.48
CA PHE A 32 0.51 3.08 2.13
C PHE A 32 0.50 4.25 1.14
N GLU A 33 1.08 4.07 -0.04
CA GLU A 33 1.02 5.07 -1.09
C GLU A 33 -0.41 5.38 -1.50
N THR A 34 -1.35 4.43 -1.56
CA THR A 34 -2.73 4.76 -1.97
C THR A 34 -3.53 5.46 -0.88
N LEU A 35 -3.35 5.06 0.38
CA LEU A 35 -4.05 5.62 1.55
C LEU A 35 -3.50 6.99 1.94
N PHE A 36 -2.21 7.22 1.70
CA PHE A 36 -1.50 8.44 2.07
C PHE A 36 -1.02 9.28 0.87
N ALA A 37 -1.19 8.82 -0.38
CA ALA A 37 -0.90 9.65 -1.55
C ALA A 37 -1.92 10.77 -1.65
N ASN A 38 -1.42 11.90 -2.14
CA ASN A 38 -2.26 12.99 -2.56
C ASN A 38 -3.13 12.54 -3.73
N THR A 39 -4.39 12.95 -3.67
CA THR A 39 -5.32 12.89 -4.79
C THR A 39 -4.96 13.99 -5.79
N CYS A 40 -4.95 13.64 -7.06
CA CYS A 40 -4.79 14.59 -8.16
C CYS A 40 -6.00 15.53 -8.19
N GLU A 41 -5.81 16.84 -7.98
CA GLU A 41 -6.90 17.83 -8.05
C GLU A 41 -7.52 17.96 -9.46
N GLU A 42 -6.71 17.78 -10.51
CA GLU A 42 -7.17 17.85 -11.91
C GLU A 42 -8.06 16.65 -12.31
N CYS A 43 -7.75 15.47 -11.77
CA CYS A 43 -8.31 14.21 -12.25
C CYS A 43 -9.13 13.45 -11.18
N GLY A 44 -9.14 13.95 -9.94
CA GLY A 44 -9.86 13.36 -8.80
C GLY A 44 -9.39 11.98 -8.38
N LYS A 45 -8.30 11.46 -8.98
CA LYS A 45 -7.80 10.11 -8.76
C LYS A 45 -6.70 10.10 -7.71
N PRO A 46 -6.64 9.08 -6.84
CA PRO A 46 -5.48 8.90 -5.98
C PRO A 46 -4.24 8.74 -6.87
N ILE A 47 -3.15 9.45 -6.56
CA ILE A 47 -1.87 9.26 -7.22
C ILE A 47 -1.25 7.96 -6.67
N GLY A 48 -1.99 6.85 -6.82
CA GLY A 48 -1.49 5.50 -6.63
C GLY A 48 -0.79 5.09 -7.90
N CYS A 49 0.42 4.56 -7.79
CA CYS A 49 1.33 4.27 -8.90
C CYS A 49 0.82 3.21 -9.91
N ASP A 50 -0.44 2.76 -9.84
CA ASP A 50 -1.02 1.91 -10.87
C ASP A 50 -1.54 2.73 -12.07
N CYS A 51 -0.63 3.51 -12.66
CA CYS A 51 -0.70 3.75 -14.08
C CYS A 51 -0.07 2.54 -14.80
N LYS A 52 -0.74 1.38 -14.73
CA LYS A 52 -0.62 0.40 -15.82
C LYS A 52 -1.33 1.00 -17.03
N ALA A 53 -0.68 2.01 -17.62
CA ALA A 53 -0.97 2.46 -18.97
C ALA A 53 -0.79 1.25 -19.87
N ARG A 54 -1.92 0.74 -20.36
CA ARG A 54 -2.03 -0.28 -21.39
C ARG A 54 -1.26 0.11 -22.64
#